data_AF-A0A7X5WW08-F1
#
_entry.id   AF-A0A7X5WW08-F1
#
_cell.length_a   1.000
_cell.length_b   1.000
_cell.length_c   1.000
_cell.angle_alpha   90.00
_cell.angle_beta   90.00
_cell.angle_gamma   90.00
#
_symmetry.space_group_name_H-M   'P 1'
#
loop_
_entity.id
_entity.type
_entity.pdbx_description
1 polymer ?
#
loop_
_entity_poly.entity_id
_entity_poly.type
_entity_poly.pdbx_seq_one_letter_code
_entity_poly.pdbx_strand_id
1 'polypeptide(L)'
;SIDFWHAYTAKTEEAMEDLAAGFNASQDKIVVNVEAQGSYEQLLGKYRESIGFDDLPAIAITDAQAFRDMVDSGTVLPAQSCVEADQFDLSGIDELIRAMYSIDGALYPAALNVSTPVLYYNRD
;
A
#
# COMPACT_ATOMS: atom_id res chain seq x y z
N SER A 1 18.25 -2.39 1.03
CA SER A 1 17.12 -1.45 1.13
C SER A 1 15.91 -2.07 0.46
N ILE A 2 14.74 -1.49 0.66
CA ILE A 2 13.53 -1.83 -0.07
C ILE A 2 12.93 -0.55 -0.62
N ASP A 3 12.34 -0.62 -1.81
CA ASP A 3 11.69 0.53 -2.43
C ASP A 3 10.19 0.49 -2.15
N PHE A 4 9.65 1.66 -1.81
CA PHE A 4 8.26 1.88 -1.46
C PHE A 4 7.68 2.98 -2.38
N TRP A 5 6.80 2.56 -3.30
CA TRP A 5 6.16 3.44 -4.27
C TRP A 5 4.80 3.95 -3.79
N HIS A 6 4.53 5.24 -4.02
CA HIS A 6 3.22 5.86 -3.77
C HIS A 6 2.85 6.91 -4.82
N ALA A 7 1.57 7.29 -4.83
CA ALA A 7 1.03 8.37 -5.66
C ALA A 7 0.58 9.61 -4.83
N TYR A 8 0.85 9.62 -3.53
CA TYR A 8 0.58 10.77 -2.68
C TYR A 8 1.45 11.97 -3.01
N THR A 9 0.92 13.17 -2.73
CA THR A 9 1.58 14.45 -2.96
C THR A 9 1.48 15.35 -1.72
N ALA A 10 2.31 16.39 -1.66
CA ALA A 10 2.27 17.42 -0.62
C ALA A 10 2.29 16.80 0.80
N LYS A 11 1.35 17.18 1.69
CA LYS A 11 1.35 16.70 3.08
C LYS A 11 1.27 15.19 3.24
N THR A 12 0.63 14.50 2.30
CA THR A 12 0.54 13.03 2.35
C THR A 12 1.83 12.36 1.90
N GLU A 13 2.62 13.00 1.03
CA GLU A 13 3.97 12.57 0.67
C GLU A 13 4.94 12.78 1.84
N GLU A 14 4.95 13.99 2.44
CA GLU A 14 5.73 14.29 3.65
C GLU A 14 5.47 13.27 4.77
N ALA A 15 4.21 12.89 4.98
CA ALA A 15 3.85 11.87 5.96
C ALA A 15 4.42 10.48 5.67
N MET A 16 4.56 10.08 4.39
CA MET A 16 5.17 8.80 4.04
C MET A 16 6.69 8.83 4.28
N GLU A 17 7.34 9.93 3.94
CA GLU A 17 8.76 10.15 4.21
C GLU A 17 9.06 10.11 5.71
N ASP A 18 8.24 10.79 6.53
CA ASP A 18 8.38 10.80 7.99
C ASP A 18 8.20 9.41 8.61
N LEU A 19 7.21 8.63 8.14
CA LEU A 19 7.00 7.24 8.60
C LEU A 19 8.20 6.36 8.26
N ALA A 20 8.73 6.47 7.04
CA ALA A 20 9.91 5.71 6.61
C ALA A 20 11.16 6.14 7.38
N ALA A 21 11.35 7.44 7.62
CA ALA A 21 12.46 7.96 8.41
C ALA A 21 12.40 7.43 9.86
N GLY A 22 11.23 7.43 10.48
CA GLY A 22 11.01 6.85 11.80
C GLY A 22 11.31 5.35 11.85
N PHE A 23 10.83 4.59 10.87
CA PHE A 23 11.12 3.15 10.76
C PHE A 23 12.62 2.89 10.56
N ASN A 24 13.27 3.62 9.66
CA ASN A 24 14.70 3.52 9.38
C ASN A 24 15.55 3.88 10.61
N ALA A 25 15.12 4.85 11.43
CA ALA A 25 15.81 5.22 12.66
C ALA A 25 15.59 4.21 13.81
N SER A 26 14.52 3.41 13.76
CA SER A 26 14.16 2.48 14.82
C SER A 26 14.95 1.17 14.82
N GLN A 27 15.65 0.85 13.71
CA GLN A 27 16.35 -0.42 13.51
C GLN A 27 17.43 -0.30 12.40
N ASP A 28 18.40 -1.22 12.39
CA ASP A 28 19.55 -1.18 11.44
C ASP A 28 19.54 -2.28 10.36
N LYS A 29 18.43 -3.01 10.20
CA LYS A 29 18.32 -4.17 9.29
C LYS A 29 17.85 -3.79 7.89
N ILE A 30 16.90 -2.88 7.77
CA ILE A 30 16.24 -2.52 6.51
C ILE A 30 16.28 -1.00 6.36
N VAL A 31 16.53 -0.53 5.14
CA VAL A 31 16.36 0.88 4.76
C VAL A 31 15.22 0.96 3.77
N VAL A 32 14.18 1.71 4.10
CA VAL A 32 13.03 2.00 3.24
C VAL A 32 13.32 3.26 2.43
N ASN A 33 13.30 3.14 1.10
CA ASN A 33 13.39 4.25 0.16
C ASN A 33 11.97 4.58 -0.32
N VAL A 34 11.50 5.80 -0.03
CA VAL A 34 10.17 6.26 -0.45
C VAL A 34 10.30 6.95 -1.80
N GLU A 35 9.47 6.55 -2.77
CA GLU A 35 9.48 7.12 -4.12
C GLU A 35 8.07 7.49 -4.59
N ALA A 36 7.88 8.77 -4.89
CA ALA A 36 6.69 9.25 -5.58
C ALA A 36 6.71 8.82 -7.06
N GLN A 37 5.63 8.18 -7.52
CA GLN A 37 5.48 7.70 -8.90
C GLN A 37 4.47 8.54 -9.72
N GLY A 38 4.15 9.74 -9.25
CA GLY A 38 3.16 10.61 -9.88
C GLY A 38 1.73 10.21 -9.52
N SER A 39 0.87 9.97 -10.50
CA SER A 39 -0.51 9.53 -10.28
C SER A 39 -0.62 8.02 -10.02
N TYR A 40 -1.77 7.56 -9.50
CA TYR A 40 -2.05 6.12 -9.37
C TYR A 40 -1.97 5.39 -10.72
N GLU A 41 -2.40 6.03 -11.81
CA GLU A 41 -2.31 5.47 -13.16
C GLU A 41 -0.85 5.33 -13.61
N GLN A 42 -0.01 6.34 -13.36
CA GLN A 42 1.42 6.29 -13.69
C GLN A 42 2.13 5.22 -12.86
N LEU A 43 1.85 5.14 -11.56
CA LEU A 43 2.36 4.11 -10.68
C LEU A 43 1.97 2.71 -11.18
N LEU A 44 0.69 2.49 -11.48
CA LEU A 44 0.19 1.18 -11.94
C LEU A 44 0.74 0.83 -13.33
N GLY A 45 0.91 1.81 -14.21
CA GLY A 45 1.58 1.65 -15.50
C GLY A 45 3.02 1.17 -15.32
N LYS A 46 3.81 1.88 -14.52
CA LYS A 46 5.19 1.51 -14.20
C LYS A 46 5.26 0.13 -13.55
N TYR A 47 4.39 -0.16 -12.57
CA TYR A 47 4.30 -1.46 -11.92
C TYR A 47 4.11 -2.59 -12.94
N ARG A 48 3.15 -2.44 -13.86
CA ARG A 48 2.90 -3.43 -14.92
C ARG A 48 4.08 -3.60 -15.87
N GLU A 49 4.73 -2.51 -16.24
CA GLU A 49 5.94 -2.52 -17.09
C GLU A 49 7.13 -3.21 -16.41
N SER A 50 7.23 -3.12 -15.07
CA SER A 50 8.26 -3.78 -14.27
C SER A 50 8.03 -5.29 -14.06
N ILE A 51 6.84 -5.83 -14.36
CA ILE A 51 6.56 -7.27 -14.22
C ILE A 51 7.45 -8.07 -15.18
N GLY A 52 8.14 -9.09 -14.64
CA GLY A 52 9.08 -9.92 -15.40
C GLY A 52 10.51 -9.37 -15.43
N PHE A 53 10.72 -8.18 -14.87
CA PHE A 53 12.03 -7.63 -14.53
C PHE A 53 12.21 -7.66 -13.00
N ASP A 54 13.44 -7.50 -12.53
CA ASP A 54 13.77 -7.47 -11.09
C ASP A 54 13.60 -6.05 -10.49
N ASP A 55 12.63 -5.28 -11.03
CA ASP A 55 12.45 -3.84 -10.80
C ASP A 55 11.12 -3.50 -10.10
N LEU A 56 10.40 -4.50 -9.56
CA LEU A 56 9.18 -4.26 -8.79
C LEU A 56 9.53 -3.70 -7.39
N PRO A 57 8.73 -2.75 -6.86
CA PRO A 57 8.93 -2.28 -5.50
C PRO A 57 8.55 -3.37 -4.49
N ALA A 58 9.13 -3.30 -3.29
CA ALA A 58 8.72 -4.18 -2.19
C ALA A 58 7.33 -3.79 -1.66
N ILE A 59 6.99 -2.50 -1.71
CA ILE A 59 5.71 -1.95 -1.25
C ILE A 59 5.19 -0.97 -2.31
N ALA A 60 3.92 -1.08 -2.66
CA ALA A 60 3.25 -0.11 -3.52
C ALA A 60 1.89 0.27 -2.93
N ILE A 61 1.61 1.57 -2.84
CA ILE A 61 0.27 2.08 -2.53
C ILE A 61 -0.43 2.43 -3.83
N THR A 62 -1.47 1.67 -4.14
CA THR A 62 -2.37 1.91 -5.27
C THR A 62 -3.78 2.27 -4.79
N ASP A 63 -4.66 2.61 -5.72
CA ASP A 63 -6.06 2.81 -5.40
C ASP A 63 -6.83 1.46 -5.36
N ALA A 64 -8.05 1.52 -4.83
CA ALA A 64 -8.90 0.34 -4.70
C ALA A 64 -9.27 -0.31 -6.05
N GLN A 65 -9.19 0.43 -7.16
CA GLN A 65 -9.54 -0.10 -8.49
C GLN A 65 -8.43 -1.02 -9.00
N ALA A 66 -7.17 -0.71 -8.70
CA ALA A 66 -6.02 -1.52 -9.06
C ALA A 66 -5.93 -2.86 -8.31
N PHE A 67 -6.70 -3.04 -7.22
CA PHE A 67 -6.55 -4.18 -6.32
C PHE A 67 -6.61 -5.54 -7.02
N ARG A 68 -7.68 -5.82 -7.78
CA ARG A 68 -7.81 -7.12 -8.46
C ARG A 68 -6.74 -7.32 -9.52
N ASP A 69 -6.45 -6.29 -10.31
CA ASP A 69 -5.41 -6.33 -11.34
C ASP A 69 -4.03 -6.69 -10.74
N MET A 70 -3.71 -6.13 -9.57
CA MET A 70 -2.45 -6.44 -8.87
C MET A 70 -2.45 -7.87 -8.33
N VAL A 71 -3.54 -8.35 -7.73
CA VAL A 71 -3.61 -9.74 -7.23
C VAL A 71 -3.54 -10.74 -8.38
N ASP A 72 -4.32 -10.52 -9.44
CA ASP A 72 -4.41 -11.42 -10.60
C ASP A 72 -3.11 -11.47 -11.42
N SER A 73 -2.23 -10.47 -11.26
CA SER A 73 -0.89 -10.49 -11.86
C SER A 73 0.04 -11.57 -11.29
N GLY A 74 -0.26 -12.09 -10.10
CA GLY A 74 0.52 -13.13 -9.43
C GLY A 74 1.85 -12.64 -8.84
N THR A 75 2.07 -11.32 -8.77
CA THR A 75 3.31 -10.72 -8.26
C THR A 75 3.16 -10.09 -6.87
N VAL A 76 1.99 -10.20 -6.24
CA VAL A 76 1.70 -9.70 -4.88
C VAL A 76 1.60 -10.86 -3.90
N LEU A 77 2.24 -10.72 -2.74
CA LEU A 77 2.09 -11.64 -1.62
C LEU A 77 0.92 -11.21 -0.73
N PRO A 78 0.09 -12.15 -0.23
CA PRO A 78 -0.97 -11.79 0.70
C PRO A 78 -0.37 -11.35 2.05
N ALA A 79 -0.77 -10.18 2.53
CA ALA A 79 -0.38 -9.67 3.84
C ALA A 79 -0.81 -10.59 4.99
N GLN A 80 -1.80 -11.46 4.78
CA GLN A 80 -2.20 -12.52 5.71
C GLN A 80 -0.99 -13.34 6.21
N SER A 81 -0.03 -13.67 5.34
CA SER A 81 1.18 -14.39 5.73
C SER A 81 2.02 -13.61 6.73
N CYS A 82 2.11 -12.29 6.57
CA CYS A 82 2.81 -11.40 7.51
C CYS A 82 2.04 -11.27 8.82
N VAL A 83 0.70 -11.15 8.75
CA VAL A 83 -0.18 -11.10 9.93
C VAL A 83 0.02 -12.34 10.81
N GLU A 84 0.06 -13.52 10.19
CA GLU A 84 0.25 -14.79 10.91
C GLU A 84 1.65 -14.91 11.51
N ALA A 85 2.68 -14.48 10.78
CA ALA A 85 4.07 -14.50 11.24
C ALA A 85 4.31 -13.56 12.43
N ASP A 86 3.76 -12.35 12.37
CA ASP A 86 3.95 -11.32 13.41
C ASP A 86 2.89 -11.38 14.51
N GLN A 87 1.90 -12.27 14.37
CA GLN A 87 0.71 -12.33 15.23
C GLN A 87 0.01 -10.96 15.33
N PHE A 88 -0.05 -10.24 14.20
CA PHE A 88 -0.56 -8.88 14.15
C PHE A 88 -2.06 -8.85 14.49
N ASP A 89 -2.45 -7.93 15.37
CA ASP A 89 -3.85 -7.80 15.79
C ASP A 89 -4.69 -7.04 14.74
N LEU A 90 -5.50 -7.79 14.01
CA LEU A 90 -6.44 -7.24 13.02
C LEU A 90 -7.71 -6.65 13.64
N SER A 91 -7.92 -6.74 14.95
CA SER A 91 -9.16 -6.25 15.61
C SER A 91 -9.35 -4.73 15.45
N GLY A 92 -8.26 -3.98 15.23
CA GLY A 92 -8.28 -2.55 14.94
C GLY A 92 -8.74 -2.20 13.52
N ILE A 93 -8.93 -3.18 12.64
CA ILE A 93 -9.36 -2.99 11.25
C ILE A 93 -10.79 -3.53 11.10
N ASP A 94 -11.66 -2.67 10.58
CA ASP A 94 -13.06 -2.97 10.35
C ASP A 94 -13.27 -4.27 9.56
N GLU A 95 -14.21 -5.09 10.01
CA GLU A 95 -14.46 -6.41 9.45
C GLU A 95 -14.92 -6.37 7.99
N LEU A 96 -15.73 -5.36 7.61
CA LEU A 96 -16.16 -5.19 6.23
C LEU A 96 -14.97 -4.85 5.34
N ILE A 97 -14.08 -3.98 5.80
CA ILE A 97 -12.86 -3.62 5.05
C ILE A 97 -11.98 -4.85 4.84
N ARG A 98 -11.76 -5.66 5.90
CA ARG A 98 -10.98 -6.91 5.77
C ARG A 98 -11.64 -7.87 4.77
N ALA A 99 -12.96 -8.04 4.85
CA ALA A 99 -13.70 -8.91 3.94
C ALA A 99 -13.61 -8.44 2.48
N MET A 100 -13.68 -7.13 2.22
CA MET A 100 -13.60 -6.56 0.86
C MET A 100 -12.26 -6.83 0.17
N TYR A 101 -11.16 -6.86 0.94
CA TYR A 101 -9.80 -7.05 0.43
C TYR A 101 -9.24 -8.46 0.68
N SER A 102 -10.11 -9.42 1.02
CA SER A 102 -9.74 -10.83 1.15
C SER A 102 -10.18 -11.63 -0.07
N ILE A 103 -9.31 -12.52 -0.54
CA ILE A 103 -9.61 -13.50 -1.60
C ILE A 103 -9.31 -14.88 -1.03
N ASP A 104 -10.28 -15.79 -1.15
CA ASP A 104 -10.21 -17.15 -0.59
C ASP A 104 -9.81 -17.21 0.90
N GLY A 105 -10.25 -16.21 1.67
CA GLY A 105 -9.99 -16.09 3.10
C GLY A 105 -8.63 -15.46 3.46
N ALA A 106 -7.78 -15.14 2.48
CA ALA A 106 -6.52 -14.47 2.71
C ALA A 106 -6.65 -12.95 2.48
N LEU A 107 -6.29 -12.14 3.47
CA LEU A 107 -6.15 -10.69 3.34
C LEU A 107 -4.93 -10.36 2.48
N TYR A 108 -5.12 -9.53 1.45
CA TYR A 108 -4.04 -9.17 0.52
C TYR A 108 -3.26 -7.90 0.90
N PRO A 109 -3.87 -6.72 1.02
CA PRO A 109 -3.11 -5.51 1.35
C PRO A 109 -2.78 -5.45 2.84
N ALA A 110 -1.61 -4.88 3.16
CA ALA A 110 -1.35 -4.35 4.48
C ALA A 110 -2.26 -3.12 4.72
N ALA A 111 -2.74 -2.92 5.96
CA ALA A 111 -3.64 -1.81 6.26
C ALA A 111 -2.89 -0.48 6.32
N LEU A 112 -3.44 0.54 5.65
CA LEU A 112 -2.94 1.92 5.74
C LEU A 112 -4.08 2.91 5.96
N ASN A 113 -4.93 3.13 4.94
CA ASN A 113 -6.04 4.07 5.01
C ASN A 113 -7.19 3.65 4.08
N VAL A 114 -8.39 4.10 4.43
CA VAL A 114 -9.60 4.00 3.59
C VAL A 114 -10.24 5.37 3.49
N SER A 115 -10.97 5.63 2.40
CA SER A 115 -11.69 6.89 2.20
C SER A 115 -13.18 6.63 2.03
N THR A 116 -13.98 7.61 2.44
CA THR A 116 -15.42 7.65 2.17
C THR A 116 -15.74 8.98 1.48
N PRO A 117 -16.68 9.01 0.52
CA PRO A 117 -17.08 10.24 -0.12
C PRO A 117 -17.77 11.17 0.89
N VAL A 118 -17.40 12.46 0.85
CA VAL A 118 -18.00 13.50 1.68
C VAL A 118 -18.58 14.58 0.76
N LEU A 119 -19.83 14.97 1.00
CA LEU A 119 -20.46 16.08 0.28
C LEU A 119 -20.08 17.40 0.97
N TYR A 120 -19.20 18.17 0.31
CA TYR A 120 -18.97 19.57 0.65
C TYR A 120 -19.91 20.43 -0.18
N TYR A 121 -20.60 21.37 0.47
CA TYR A 121 -21.38 22.39 -0.22
C TYR A 121 -21.18 23.74 0.46
N ASN A 122 -21.19 24.80 -0.34
CA ASN A 122 -21.25 26.16 0.17
C ASN A 122 -22.70 26.47 0.57
N ARG A 123 -22.90 26.97 1.79
CA ARG A 123 -24.21 27.32 2.34
C ARG A 123 -24.67 28.72 1.96
N ASP A 124 -23.74 29.57 1.53
CA ASP A 124 -23.97 30.98 1.20
C ASP A 124 -24.17 31.19 -0.31
#